data_AF-A0A967AH95-F1
#
_entry.id   AF-A0A967AH95-F1
#
_cell.length_a   1.000
_cell.length_b   1.000
_cell.length_c   1.000
_cell.angle_alpha   90.00
_cell.angle_beta   90.00
_cell.angle_gamma   90.00
#
_symmetry.space_group_name_H-M   'P 1'
#
loop_
_entity.id
_entity.type
_entity.pdbx_description
1 polymer ?
#
loop_
_entity_poly.entity_id
_entity_poly.type
_entity_poly.pdbx_seq_one_letter_code
_entity_poly.pdbx_strand_id
1 'polypeptide(L)'
;MSYTVLNINLADLTAIKITCAQCRASAEFPVARLQGDPPERCFHCRAEWFVAQSSQATALEHLFRALGELRADGASACRVQLVMMQDPGFLHTREPV
;
A
#
# COMPACT_ATOMS: atom_id res chain seq x y z
N MET A 1 -4.90 -11.54 23.15
CA MET A 1 -4.82 -10.81 21.86
C MET A 1 -3.74 -11.49 21.04
N SER A 2 -4.10 -12.06 19.89
CA SER A 2 -3.16 -12.77 19.01
C SER A 2 -2.73 -11.82 17.91
N TYR A 3 -1.44 -11.52 17.85
CA TYR A 3 -0.82 -10.72 16.80
C TYR A 3 -0.18 -11.67 15.77
N THR A 4 -0.40 -11.40 14.49
CA THR A 4 0.39 -12.05 13.45
C THR A 4 1.56 -11.14 13.14
N VAL A 5 2.76 -11.60 13.45
CA VAL A 5 3.97 -10.96 12.96
C VAL A 5 4.13 -11.36 11.50
N LEU A 6 3.56 -10.55 10.61
CA LEU A 6 3.90 -10.61 9.20
C LEU A 6 5.26 -9.95 9.05
N ASN A 7 6.31 -10.77 9.05
CA ASN A 7 7.68 -10.34 8.77
C ASN A 7 7.78 -9.93 7.29
N ILE A 8 7.25 -8.77 6.94
CA ILE A 8 7.38 -8.19 5.62
C ILE A 8 8.74 -7.50 5.59
N ASN A 9 9.71 -8.12 4.91
CA ASN A 9 10.89 -7.39 4.49
C ASN A 9 10.44 -6.36 3.46
N LEU A 10 10.75 -5.08 3.67
CA LEU A 10 10.31 -4.01 2.78
C LEU A 10 10.87 -4.18 1.36
N ALA A 11 12.02 -4.84 1.20
CA ALA A 11 12.54 -5.26 -0.09
C ALA A 11 11.56 -6.14 -0.89
N ASP A 12 10.80 -7.00 -0.18
CA ASP A 12 9.80 -7.91 -0.73
C ASP A 12 8.46 -7.22 -1.03
N LEU A 13 8.26 -5.98 -0.59
CA LEU A 13 7.07 -5.20 -0.90
C LEU A 13 7.13 -4.67 -2.34
N THR A 14 6.60 -5.44 -3.28
CA THR A 14 6.68 -5.12 -4.71
C THR A 14 5.58 -4.18 -5.18
N ALA A 15 4.38 -4.26 -4.60
CA ALA A 15 3.21 -3.50 -5.02
C ALA A 15 2.26 -3.18 -3.86
N ILE A 16 1.40 -2.18 -4.06
CA ILE A 16 0.28 -1.84 -3.19
C ILE A 16 -1.01 -2.05 -3.97
N LYS A 17 -1.95 -2.78 -3.36
CA LYS A 17 -3.29 -2.98 -3.90
C LYS A 17 -4.23 -1.91 -3.34
N ILE A 18 -4.92 -1.19 -4.21
CA ILE A 18 -5.95 -0.21 -3.85
C ILE A 18 -7.29 -0.68 -4.40
N THR A 19 -8.33 -0.63 -3.57
CA THR A 19 -9.70 -1.07 -3.93
C THR A 19 -10.65 0.12 -3.94
N CYS A 20 -11.43 0.28 -5.01
CA CYS A 20 -12.28 1.45 -5.17
C CYS A 20 -13.50 1.32 -4.26
N ALA A 21 -13.75 2.33 -3.42
CA ALA A 21 -14.91 2.33 -2.56
C ALA A 21 -16.24 2.38 -3.36
N GLN A 22 -16.23 3.00 -4.54
CA GLN A 22 -17.43 3.17 -5.37
C GLN A 22 -17.75 1.94 -6.23
N CYS A 23 -16.77 1.44 -7.00
CA CYS A 23 -17.01 0.35 -7.97
C CYS A 23 -16.38 -0.99 -7.58
N ARG A 24 -15.69 -1.07 -6.44
CA ARG A 24 -14.97 -2.27 -5.94
C ARG A 24 -13.85 -2.81 -6.84
N ALA A 25 -13.59 -2.19 -7.99
CA ALA A 25 -12.45 -2.52 -8.83
C ALA A 25 -11.15 -2.31 -8.05
N SER A 26 -10.23 -3.27 -8.16
CA SER A 26 -8.93 -3.23 -7.48
C SER A 26 -7.81 -3.07 -8.50
N ALA A 27 -6.78 -2.30 -8.16
CA ALA A 27 -5.57 -2.18 -8.95
C ALA A 27 -4.33 -2.37 -8.08
N GLU A 28 -3.31 -3.00 -8.65
CA GLU A 28 -2.01 -3.16 -8.03
C GLU A 28 -1.02 -2.16 -8.64
N PHE A 29 -0.40 -1.38 -7.79
CA PHE A 29 0.56 -0.35 -8.17
C PHE A 29 1.95 -0.75 -7.70
N PRO A 30 2.91 -0.98 -8.60
CA PRO A 30 4.29 -1.28 -8.22
C PRO A 30 4.86 -0.14 -7.37
N VAL A 31 5.48 -0.46 -6.23
CA VAL A 31 6.03 0.54 -5.30
C VAL A 31 7.04 1.47 -5.99
N ALA A 32 7.79 0.95 -6.97
CA ALA A 32 8.73 1.74 -7.76
C ALA A 32 8.08 2.87 -8.57
N ARG A 33 6.80 2.73 -8.95
CA ARG A 33 6.05 3.76 -9.70
C ARG A 33 5.37 4.78 -8.78
N LEU A 34 5.18 4.44 -7.51
CA LEU A 34 4.47 5.28 -6.54
C LEU A 34 5.26 6.49 -6.05
N GLN A 35 6.58 6.55 -6.30
CA GLN A 35 7.40 7.71 -5.94
C GLN A 35 7.18 8.93 -6.84
N GLY A 36 6.70 8.73 -8.08
CA GLY A 36 6.63 9.78 -9.10
C GLY A 36 5.22 10.27 -9.39
N ASP A 37 4.28 9.35 -9.59
CA ASP A 37 2.93 9.70 -10.06
C ASP A 37 1.91 8.69 -9.50
N PRO A 38 1.44 8.88 -8.25
CA PRO A 38 0.41 8.02 -7.70
C PRO A 38 -0.90 8.19 -8.47
N PRO A 39 -1.65 7.10 -8.69
CA PRO A 39 -2.91 7.17 -9.43
C PRO A 39 -3.90 8.10 -8.69
N GLU A 40 -4.39 9.14 -9.36
CA GLU A 40 -5.41 10.04 -8.78
C GLU A 40 -6.82 9.45 -8.85
N ARG A 41 -7.10 8.66 -9.89
CA ARG A 41 -8.45 8.19 -10.23
C ARG A 41 -8.52 6.70 -10.52
N CYS A 42 -9.68 6.11 -10.21
CA CYS A 42 -10.00 4.74 -10.52
C CYS A 42 -9.90 4.47 -12.02
N PHE A 43 -9.19 3.40 -12.39
CA PHE A 43 -9.06 2.98 -13.78
C PHE A 43 -10.39 2.54 -14.40
N HIS A 44 -11.35 2.12 -13.56
CA HIS A 44 -12.65 1.63 -14.00
C HIS A 44 -13.71 2.74 -14.04
N CYS A 45 -14.08 3.31 -12.88
CA CYS A 45 -15.16 4.30 -12.80
C CYS A 45 -14.69 5.77 -12.82
N ARG A 46 -13.38 6.03 -12.91
CA ARG A 46 -12.77 7.38 -12.91
C ARG A 46 -13.02 8.23 -11.66
N ALA A 47 -13.69 7.68 -10.65
CA ALA A 47 -13.79 8.31 -9.34
C ALA A 47 -12.41 8.56 -8.74
N GLU A 48 -12.25 9.66 -8.03
CA GLU A 48 -11.02 9.95 -7.29
C GLU A 48 -10.79 8.85 -6.24
N TRP A 49 -9.55 8.38 -6.14
CA TRP A 49 -9.19 7.43 -5.09
C TRP A 49 -9.26 8.08 -3.70
N PHE A 50 -8.92 9.37 -3.65
CA PHE A 50 -8.90 10.19 -2.45
C PHE A 50 -9.38 11.59 -2.82
N VAL A 51 -10.04 12.27 -1.89
CA VAL A 51 -10.38 13.69 -2.06
C VAL A 51 -9.09 14.48 -2.12
N ALA A 52 -8.90 15.27 -3.18
CA ALA A 52 -7.72 16.12 -3.36
C ALA A 52 -7.48 17.01 -2.13
N GLN A 53 -6.23 17.13 -1.70
CA GLN A 53 -5.80 17.91 -0.53
C GLN A 53 -6.39 17.47 0.82
N SER A 54 -7.05 16.31 0.88
CA SER A 54 -7.42 15.72 2.16
C SER A 54 -6.19 15.24 2.92
N SER A 55 -6.26 15.23 4.26
CA SER A 55 -5.20 14.67 5.10
C SER A 55 -4.88 13.21 4.78
N GLN A 56 -5.89 12.46 4.30
CA GLN A 56 -5.75 11.08 3.87
C GLN A 56 -4.90 10.96 2.60
N ALA A 57 -5.12 11.83 1.61
CA ALA A 57 -4.31 11.88 0.40
C ALA A 57 -2.85 12.20 0.73
N THR A 58 -2.60 13.23 1.55
CA THR A 58 -1.25 13.61 1.99
C THR A 58 -0.55 12.48 2.76
N ALA A 59 -1.25 11.80 3.68
CA ALA A 59 -0.67 10.69 4.43
C ALA A 59 -0.26 9.52 3.52
N LEU A 60 -1.05 9.25 2.48
CA LEU A 60 -0.76 8.18 1.53
C LEU A 60 0.43 8.53 0.62
N GLU A 61 0.53 9.78 0.16
CA GLU A 61 1.70 10.27 -0.58
C GLU A 61 3.00 10.11 0.24
N HIS A 62 2.96 10.47 1.53
CA HIS A 62 4.08 10.25 2.44
C HIS A 62 4.41 8.76 2.61
N LEU A 63 3.40 7.90 2.74
CA LEU A 63 3.60 6.45 2.83
C LEU A 63 4.29 5.91 1.56
N PHE A 64 3.81 6.28 0.38
CA PHE A 64 4.38 5.83 -0.89
C PHE A 64 5.84 6.26 -1.06
N ARG A 65 6.16 7.50 -0.69
CA ARG A 65 7.54 7.99 -0.67
C ARG A 65 8.41 7.19 0.30
N ALA A 66 7.95 7.03 1.54
CA ALA A 66 8.68 6.29 2.56
C ALA A 66 8.92 4.83 2.16
N LEU A 67 7.94 4.16 1.57
CA LEU A 67 8.09 2.80 1.05
C LEU A 67 9.11 2.72 -0.09
N GLY A 68 9.16 3.75 -0.93
CA GLY A 68 10.18 3.89 -1.95
C GLY A 68 11.60 4.01 -1.38
N GLU A 69 11.78 4.88 -0.39
CA GLU A 69 13.07 5.11 0.29
C GLU A 69 13.54 3.88 1.08
N LEU A 70 12.63 3.22 1.81
CA LEU A 70 12.95 2.04 2.62
C LEU A 70 13.28 0.79 1.77
N ARG A 71 12.92 0.79 0.49
CA ARG A 71 13.32 -0.24 -0.48
C ARG A 71 14.68 0.01 -1.11
N ALA A 72 15.18 1.24 -1.07
CA ALA A 72 16.50 1.52 -1.58
C ALA A 72 17.54 0.85 -0.67
N ASP A 73 18.54 0.19 -1.27
CA ASP A 73 19.67 -0.50 -0.62
C ASP A 73 20.64 0.49 0.08
N GLY A 74 20.10 1.48 0.79
CA GLY A 74 20.86 2.26 1.75
C GLY A 74 21.23 1.36 2.92
N ALA A 75 22.47 1.48 3.40
CA ALA A 75 22.92 0.82 4.63
C ALA A 75 22.14 1.38 5.84
N SER A 76 20.88 0.99 6.00
CA SER A 76 20.03 1.40 7.10
C SER A 76 20.43 0.61 8.34
N ALA A 77 20.91 1.31 9.36
CA ALA A 77 21.21 0.73 10.68
C ALA A 77 19.94 0.27 11.45
N CYS A 78 18.76 0.36 10.83
CA CYS A 78 17.47 0.06 11.41
C CYS A 78 16.68 -0.88 10.49
N ARG A 79 16.05 -1.91 11.07
CA ARG A 79 15.12 -2.81 10.38
C ARG A 79 13.70 -2.45 10.80
N VAL A 80 12.88 -2.04 9.84
CA VAL A 80 11.45 -1.76 10.07
C VAL A 80 10.66 -3.06 9.88
N GLN A 81 9.81 -3.38 10.85
CA GLN A 81 8.87 -4.51 10.80
C GLN A 81 7.46 -3.99 11.05
N LEU A 82 6.50 -4.40 10.21
CA LEU A 82 5.10 -4.07 10.38
C LEU A 82 4.40 -5.16 11.19
N VAL A 83 3.78 -4.78 12.31
CA VAL A 83 2.98 -5.70 13.12
C VAL A 83 1.50 -5.40 12.88
N MET A 84 0.76 -6.38 12.38
CA MET A 84 -0.67 -6.22 12.09
C MET A 84 -1.50 -6.91 13.17
N MET A 85 -2.55 -6.22 13.64
CA MET A 85 -3.61 -6.86 14.39
C MET A 85 -4.49 -7.64 13.42
N GLN A 86 -4.76 -8.91 13.72
CA GLN A 86 -5.74 -9.67 12.95
C GLN A 86 -7.12 -9.10 13.24
N ASP A 87 -7.74 -8.49 12.24
CA ASP A 87 -9.18 -8.31 12.24
C ASP A 87 -9.80 -9.63 11.73
N PRO A 88 -10.60 -10.35 12.53
CA PRO A 88 -11.12 -11.68 12.16
C PRO A 88 -11.97 -11.71 10.87
N GLY A 89 -12.28 -10.55 10.27
CA GLY A 89 -13.05 -10.43 9.03
C GLY A 89 -12.23 -10.35 7.73
N PHE A 90 -10.90 -10.21 7.76
CA PHE A 90 -10.09 -10.07 6.54
C PHE A 90 -9.48 -11.40 6.10
N LEU A 91 -10.31 -12.23 5.46
CA LEU A 91 -9.82 -13.41 4.75
C LEU A 91 -8.98 -12.96 3.55
N HIS A 92 -7.69 -13.29 3.56
CA HIS A 92 -6.83 -13.24 2.38
C HIS A 92 -7.44 -14.12 1.29
N THR A 93 -8.14 -13.51 0.33
CA THR A 93 -8.41 -14.15 -0.96
C THR A 93 -7.09 -14.17 -1.72
N ARG A 94 -6.34 -15.27 -1.57
CA ARG A 94 -5.47 -15.73 -2.65
C ARG A 94 -6.40 -16.07 -3.81
N GLU A 95 -6.50 -15.21 -4.80
CA GLU A 95 -6.93 -15.66 -6.12
C GLU A 95 -5.80 -16.54 -6.69
N PRO A 96 -6.08 -17.81 -7.05
CA PRO A 96 -5.12 -18.61 -7.77
C PRO A 96 -5.02 -18.08 -9.20
N VAL A 97 -3.77 -17.91 -9.67
CA VAL A 97 -3.45 -17.82 -11.10
C VAL A 97 -3.48 -19.22 -11.69
#